data_AF-A0A6N9QK04-F1
#
_entry.id   AF-A0A6N9QK04-F1
#
_cell.length_a   1.000
_cell.length_b   1.000
_cell.length_c   1.000
_cell.angle_alpha   90.00
_cell.angle_beta   90.00
_cell.angle_gamma   90.00
#
_symmetry.space_group_name_H-M   'P 1'
#
loop_
_entity.id
_entity.type
_entity.pdbx_description
1 polymer ?
#
loop_
_entity_poly.entity_id
_entity_poly.type
_entity_poly.pdbx_seq_one_letter_code
_entity_poly.pdbx_strand_id
1 'polypeptide(L)'
;MRAYHGSTDIIEKLNVRYSKDYLDFGKGFYLTSYQEQAEKWALRKSLRRGKTVDRLDSEFQYKQNLEKNIMCHLAQVRNIEMREAMNVYHKSRLSEQIEQGTYGAENLDHKYLVRDLLENEPELFM
;
A
#
# COMPACT_ATOMS: atom_id res chain seq x y z
N MET A 1 5.42 5.02 18.33
CA MET A 1 4.66 4.71 17.10
C MET A 1 4.34 6.02 16.39
N ARG A 2 4.64 6.14 15.09
CA ARG A 2 4.25 7.29 14.26
C ARG A 2 3.05 6.90 13.40
N ALA A 3 2.17 7.86 13.12
CA ALA A 3 1.00 7.68 12.26
C ALA A 3 1.02 8.75 11.17
N TYR A 4 0.56 8.39 9.98
CA TYR A 4 0.65 9.20 8.77
C TYR A 4 -0.74 9.39 8.17
N HIS A 5 -1.00 10.59 7.64
CA HIS A 5 -2.23 10.94 6.94
C HIS A 5 -1.91 11.43 5.53
N GLY A 6 -2.57 10.86 4.51
CA GLY A 6 -2.44 11.31 3.13
C GLY A 6 -3.42 12.45 2.81
N SER A 7 -2.90 13.64 2.51
CA SER A 7 -3.71 14.81 2.12
C SER A 7 -3.09 15.53 0.92
N THR A 8 -3.95 16.17 0.13
CA THR A 8 -3.55 17.11 -0.95
C THR A 8 -3.29 18.51 -0.43
N ASP A 9 -3.64 18.77 0.82
CA ASP A 9 -3.66 20.09 1.43
C ASP A 9 -2.88 20.03 2.75
N ILE A 10 -2.15 21.11 3.06
CA ILE A 10 -1.38 21.24 4.30
C ILE A 10 -2.35 21.42 5.48
N ILE A 11 -2.18 20.62 6.52
CA ILE A 11 -3.00 20.70 7.73
C ILE A 11 -2.21 21.47 8.79
N GLU A 12 -2.45 22.77 8.90
CA GLU A 12 -1.80 23.62 9.92
C GLU A 12 -2.35 23.37 11.33
N LYS A 13 -3.66 23.05 11.43
CA LYS A 13 -4.34 22.78 12.70
C LYS A 13 -5.21 21.55 12.60
N LEU A 14 -4.94 20.56 13.45
CA LEU A 14 -5.68 19.31 13.48
C LEU A 14 -7.12 19.54 13.98
N ASN A 15 -8.11 19.09 13.21
CA ASN A 15 -9.52 19.12 13.61
C ASN A 15 -10.18 17.77 13.32
N VAL A 16 -10.32 16.93 14.35
CA VAL A 16 -10.88 15.57 14.23
C VAL A 16 -12.39 15.55 13.95
N ARG A 17 -13.08 16.70 14.08
CA ARG A 17 -14.50 16.82 13.69
C ARG A 17 -14.68 17.14 12.21
N TYR A 18 -13.58 17.42 11.50
CA TYR A 18 -13.58 17.80 10.09
C TYR A 18 -13.35 16.58 9.21
N SER A 19 -14.43 16.04 8.64
CA SER A 19 -14.44 15.14 7.47
C SER A 19 -15.90 14.82 7.12
N LYS A 20 -16.10 13.94 6.13
CA LYS A 20 -17.42 13.41 5.78
C LYS A 20 -17.88 12.37 6.82
N ASP A 21 -19.15 12.44 7.20
CA ASP A 21 -19.77 11.58 8.22
C ASP A 21 -19.90 10.12 7.78
N TYR A 22 -19.98 9.88 6.46
CA TYR A 22 -20.28 8.58 5.85
C TYR A 22 -19.05 7.70 5.57
N LEU A 23 -17.87 8.08 6.09
CA LEU A 23 -16.68 7.25 5.94
C LEU A 23 -16.81 6.01 6.83
N ASP A 24 -16.23 4.91 6.39
CA ASP A 24 -16.20 3.62 7.09
C ASP A 24 -15.51 3.68 8.47
N PHE A 25 -14.62 4.66 8.67
CA PHE A 25 -13.99 4.97 9.96
C PHE A 25 -14.61 6.17 10.69
N GLY A 26 -15.73 6.73 10.18
CA GLY A 26 -16.41 7.90 10.76
C GLY A 26 -15.66 9.22 10.57
N LYS A 27 -15.95 10.19 11.44
CA LYS A 27 -15.34 11.54 11.36
C LYS A 27 -13.89 11.53 11.81
N GLY A 28 -13.04 12.22 11.06
CA GLY A 28 -11.63 12.44 11.38
C GLY A 28 -10.69 12.12 10.23
N PHE A 29 -9.45 11.76 10.59
CA PHE A 29 -8.38 11.48 9.66
C PHE A 29 -8.19 9.97 9.50
N TYR A 30 -8.15 9.51 8.25
CA TYR A 30 -7.60 8.18 7.96
C TYR A 30 -6.10 8.19 8.27
N LEU A 31 -5.66 7.28 9.12
CA LEU A 31 -4.27 7.15 9.57
C LEU A 31 -3.71 5.77 9.21
N THR A 32 -2.44 5.73 8.89
CA THR A 32 -1.68 4.49 8.66
C THR A 32 -0.32 4.56 9.36
N SER A 33 0.23 3.42 9.77
CA SER A 33 1.62 3.32 10.24
C SER A 33 2.63 3.29 9.10
N TYR A 34 2.17 3.11 7.86
CA TYR A 34 2.99 3.00 6.66
C TYR A 34 2.98 4.35 5.92
N GLN A 35 4.08 5.10 6.04
CA GLN A 35 4.23 6.42 5.41
C GLN A 35 3.94 6.39 3.90
N GLU A 36 4.47 5.39 3.22
CA GLU A 36 4.29 5.16 1.79
C GLU A 36 2.80 5.08 1.40
N GLN A 37 1.97 4.40 2.19
CA GLN A 37 0.52 4.33 1.91
C GLN A 37 -0.15 5.71 2.00
N ALA A 38 0.28 6.56 2.95
CA ALA A 38 -0.23 7.92 3.07
C ALA A 38 0.19 8.80 1.87
N GLU A 39 1.43 8.67 1.41
CA GLU A 39 1.95 9.37 0.22
C GLU A 39 1.23 8.91 -1.06
N LYS A 40 1.12 7.58 -1.26
CA LYS A 40 0.36 6.95 -2.35
C LYS A 40 -1.09 7.45 -2.39
N TRP A 41 -1.74 7.59 -1.22
CA TRP A 41 -3.09 8.12 -1.11
C TRP A 41 -3.20 9.61 -1.47
N ALA A 42 -2.27 10.44 -0.97
CA ALA A 42 -2.20 11.87 -1.29
C ALA A 42 -2.01 12.10 -2.79
N LEU A 43 -1.07 11.37 -3.41
CA LEU A 43 -0.81 11.41 -4.85
C LEU A 43 -2.07 11.07 -5.65
N ARG A 44 -2.74 9.95 -5.36
CA ARG A 44 -3.98 9.57 -6.05
C ARG A 44 -5.08 10.62 -5.93
N LYS A 45 -5.21 11.22 -4.74
CA LYS A 45 -6.20 12.28 -4.49
C LYS A 45 -5.87 13.55 -5.28
N SER A 46 -4.58 13.85 -5.48
CA SER A 46 -4.10 14.93 -6.35
C SER A 46 -4.40 14.62 -7.82
N LEU A 47 -4.03 13.43 -8.31
CA LEU A 47 -4.28 12.98 -9.68
C LEU A 47 -5.77 13.05 -10.02
N ARG A 48 -6.67 12.57 -9.14
CA ARG A 48 -8.13 12.67 -9.37
C ARG A 48 -8.68 14.10 -9.41
N ARG A 49 -8.00 15.10 -8.83
CA ARG A 49 -8.38 16.51 -8.91
C ARG A 49 -8.06 17.10 -10.29
N GLY A 50 -7.02 16.62 -10.97
CA GLY A 50 -6.69 16.98 -12.36
C GLY A 50 -7.33 15.98 -13.32
N LYS A 51 -8.31 16.39 -14.13
CA LYS A 51 -9.17 15.49 -14.94
C LYS A 51 -8.49 14.76 -16.13
N THR A 52 -7.33 14.13 -15.95
CA THR A 52 -6.64 13.35 -16.98
C THR A 52 -6.12 12.06 -16.37
N VAL A 53 -6.62 10.91 -16.84
CA VAL A 53 -6.03 9.60 -16.54
C VAL A 53 -4.72 9.51 -17.32
N ASP A 54 -3.64 9.97 -16.71
CA ASP A 54 -2.30 9.89 -17.28
C ASP A 54 -1.77 8.44 -17.20
N ARG A 55 -0.83 8.08 -18.06
CA ARG A 55 -0.13 6.79 -18.06
C ARG A 55 0.48 6.48 -16.69
N LEU A 56 0.96 7.51 -15.99
CA LEU A 56 1.50 7.42 -14.63
C LEU A 56 0.45 6.90 -13.63
N ASP A 57 -0.82 7.31 -13.75
CA ASP A 57 -1.91 6.83 -12.88
C ASP A 57 -2.23 5.35 -13.15
N SER A 58 -2.11 4.91 -14.41
CA SER A 58 -2.33 3.51 -14.80
C SER A 58 -1.23 2.58 -14.29
N GLU A 59 0.04 2.95 -14.45
CA GLU A 59 1.19 2.17 -13.93
C GLU A 59 1.15 2.10 -12.40
N PHE A 60 0.82 3.22 -11.74
CA PHE A 60 0.65 3.29 -10.30
C PHE A 60 -0.50 2.42 -9.77
N GLN A 61 -1.63 2.39 -10.48
CA GLN A 61 -2.76 1.53 -10.13
C GLN A 61 -2.42 0.05 -10.35
N TYR A 62 -1.66 -0.26 -11.40
CA TYR A 62 -1.20 -1.61 -11.70
C TYR A 62 -0.30 -2.15 -10.57
N LYS A 63 0.73 -1.40 -10.16
CA LYS A 63 1.61 -1.80 -9.04
C LYS A 63 0.82 -2.06 -7.77
N GLN A 64 -0.07 -1.15 -7.36
CA GLN A 64 -0.86 -1.35 -6.14
C GLN A 64 -1.80 -2.55 -6.20
N ASN A 65 -2.37 -2.85 -7.38
CA ASN A 65 -3.16 -4.06 -7.55
C ASN A 65 -2.28 -5.31 -7.38
N LEU A 66 -1.05 -5.29 -7.90
CA LEU A 66 -0.08 -6.37 -7.71
C LEU A 66 0.26 -6.54 -6.21
N GLU A 67 0.64 -5.47 -5.52
CA GLU A 67 0.94 -5.49 -4.08
C GLU A 67 -0.23 -6.08 -3.27
N LYS A 68 -1.46 -5.63 -3.58
CA LYS A 68 -2.67 -6.16 -2.96
C LYS A 68 -2.81 -7.67 -3.19
N ASN A 69 -2.62 -8.12 -4.43
CA ASN A 69 -2.75 -9.53 -4.78
C ASN A 69 -1.68 -10.39 -4.08
N ILE A 70 -0.44 -9.88 -3.96
CA ILE A 70 0.63 -10.52 -3.19
C ILE A 70 0.21 -10.67 -1.73
N MET A 71 -0.21 -9.58 -1.08
CA MET A 71 -0.62 -9.61 0.33
C MET A 71 -1.82 -10.54 0.57
N CYS A 72 -2.84 -10.49 -0.29
CA CYS A 72 -4.00 -11.38 -0.19
C CYS A 72 -3.62 -12.84 -0.37
N HIS A 73 -2.75 -13.15 -1.34
CA HIS A 73 -2.33 -14.53 -1.57
C HIS A 73 -1.40 -15.03 -0.46
N LEU A 74 -0.51 -14.18 0.04
CA LEU A 74 0.34 -14.49 1.19
C LEU A 74 -0.50 -14.82 2.44
N ALA A 75 -1.52 -14.01 2.73
CA ALA A 75 -2.46 -14.25 3.83
C ALA A 75 -3.13 -15.63 3.71
N GLN A 76 -3.55 -16.00 2.50
CA GLN A 76 -4.17 -17.31 2.22
C GLN A 76 -3.18 -18.47 2.40
N VAL A 77 -2.01 -18.39 1.78
CA VAL A 77 -1.01 -19.49 1.77
C VAL A 77 -0.47 -19.76 3.18
N ARG A 78 -0.28 -18.70 3.98
CA ARG A 78 0.23 -18.80 5.35
C ARG A 78 -0.86 -18.93 6.40
N ASN A 79 -2.12 -18.81 6.01
CA ASN A 79 -3.27 -18.79 6.91
C ASN A 79 -3.08 -17.75 8.03
N ILE A 80 -2.67 -16.54 7.65
CA ILE A 80 -2.43 -15.40 8.55
C ILE A 80 -3.40 -14.28 8.23
N GLU A 81 -3.65 -13.41 9.20
CA GLU A 81 -4.51 -12.25 9.01
C GLU A 81 -3.92 -11.29 7.96
N MET A 82 -4.80 -10.58 7.24
CA MET A 82 -4.37 -9.62 6.20
C MET A 82 -3.40 -8.55 6.75
N ARG A 83 -3.58 -8.16 8.02
CA ARG A 83 -2.70 -7.22 8.71
C ARG A 83 -1.28 -7.77 8.88
N GLU A 84 -1.17 -9.06 9.18
CA GLU A 84 0.11 -9.74 9.35
C GLU A 84 0.80 -9.91 8.00
N ALA A 85 0.07 -10.35 6.97
CA ALA A 85 0.59 -10.43 5.61
C ALA A 85 1.08 -9.08 5.09
N MET A 86 0.36 -7.99 5.37
CA MET A 86 0.78 -6.63 5.04
C MET A 86 2.07 -6.22 5.76
N ASN A 87 2.20 -6.57 7.04
CA ASN A 87 3.40 -6.29 7.82
C ASN A 87 4.62 -7.06 7.31
N VAL A 88 4.44 -8.33 6.94
CA VAL A 88 5.48 -9.14 6.30
C VAL A 88 5.87 -8.53 4.96
N TYR A 89 4.90 -8.24 4.09
CA TYR A 89 5.15 -7.66 2.77
C TYR A 89 5.95 -6.36 2.87
N HIS A 90 5.52 -5.38 3.68
CA HIS A 90 6.21 -4.10 3.79
C HIS A 90 7.58 -4.18 4.50
N LYS A 91 7.94 -5.33 5.10
CA LYS A 91 9.29 -5.59 5.63
C LYS A 91 10.17 -6.37 4.65
N SER A 92 9.59 -6.92 3.59
CA SER A 92 10.30 -7.76 2.64
C SER A 92 11.11 -6.95 1.64
N ARG A 93 12.21 -7.52 1.17
CA ARG A 93 12.99 -7.00 0.04
C ARG A 93 12.16 -7.01 -1.24
N LEU A 94 11.25 -7.96 -1.40
CA LEU A 94 10.29 -7.99 -2.51
C LEU A 94 9.53 -6.65 -2.65
N SER A 95 9.12 -6.03 -1.53
CA SER A 95 8.40 -4.76 -1.59
C SER A 95 9.26 -3.63 -2.16
N GLU A 96 10.53 -3.57 -1.75
CA GLU A 96 11.50 -2.61 -2.29
C GLU A 96 11.76 -2.85 -3.79
N GLN A 97 11.86 -4.11 -4.22
CA GLN A 97 12.06 -4.47 -5.63
C GLN A 97 10.89 -4.03 -6.51
N ILE A 98 9.64 -4.23 -6.07
CA ILE A 98 8.44 -3.81 -6.82
C ILE A 98 8.38 -2.28 -6.93
N GLU A 99 8.70 -1.57 -5.85
CA GLU A 99 8.68 -0.11 -5.83
C GLU A 99 9.75 0.44 -6.80
N GLN A 100 10.98 -0.07 -6.72
CA GLN A 100 12.11 0.35 -7.55
C GLN A 100 12.06 -0.19 -8.99
N GLY A 101 11.20 -1.15 -9.29
CA GLY A 101 11.15 -1.83 -10.59
C GLY A 101 12.37 -2.72 -10.84
N THR A 102 13.00 -3.24 -9.77
CA THR A 102 14.22 -4.04 -9.87
C THR A 102 13.90 -5.38 -10.55
N TYR A 103 14.72 -5.74 -11.54
CA TYR A 103 14.57 -6.98 -12.33
C TYR A 103 13.20 -7.15 -13.03
N GLY A 104 12.38 -6.09 -13.10
CA GLY A 104 11.02 -6.16 -13.63
C GLY A 104 10.07 -6.98 -12.74
N ALA A 105 10.34 -7.07 -11.43
CA ALA A 105 9.53 -7.83 -10.47
C ALA A 105 8.04 -7.44 -10.50
N GLU A 106 7.74 -6.18 -10.78
CA GLU A 106 6.39 -5.64 -10.93
C GLU A 106 5.61 -6.24 -12.12
N ASN A 107 6.28 -6.92 -13.05
CA ASN A 107 5.66 -7.57 -14.21
C ASN A 107 5.46 -9.09 -14.02
N LEU A 108 5.88 -9.64 -12.87
CA LEU A 108 5.75 -11.07 -12.57
C LEU A 108 4.40 -11.41 -11.94
N ASP A 109 4.00 -12.68 -12.03
CA ASP A 109 2.77 -13.14 -11.39
C ASP A 109 2.90 -13.13 -9.86
N HIS A 110 1.88 -12.58 -9.21
CA HIS A 110 1.81 -12.48 -7.75
C HIS A 110 2.02 -13.81 -7.01
N LYS A 111 1.58 -14.96 -7.56
CA LYS A 111 1.79 -16.26 -6.91
C LYS A 111 3.24 -16.69 -6.96
N TYR A 112 3.92 -16.40 -8.08
CA TYR A 112 5.35 -16.61 -8.19
C TYR A 112 6.10 -15.76 -7.15
N LEU A 113 5.76 -14.47 -7.06
CA LEU A 113 6.40 -13.55 -6.12
C LEU A 113 6.19 -13.97 -4.66
N VAL A 114 4.99 -14.44 -4.29
CA VAL A 114 4.73 -14.98 -2.95
C VAL A 114 5.56 -16.23 -2.67
N ARG A 115 5.69 -17.13 -3.65
CA ARG A 115 6.53 -18.32 -3.49
C ARG A 115 8.00 -17.93 -3.31
N ASP A 116 8.50 -17.02 -4.14
CA ASP A 116 9.87 -16.50 -4.04
C ASP A 116 10.13 -15.86 -2.67
N LEU A 117 9.21 -15.02 -2.19
CA LEU A 117 9.27 -14.43 -0.85
C LEU A 117 9.39 -15.50 0.26
N LEU A 118 8.59 -16.56 0.18
CA LEU A 118 8.59 -17.64 1.16
C LEU A 118 9.89 -18.46 1.14
N GLU A 119 10.49 -18.63 -0.03
CA GLU A 119 11.73 -19.39 -0.23
C GLU A 119 12.97 -18.56 0.16
N ASN A 120 12.98 -17.26 -0.14
CA ASN A 120 14.16 -16.40 -0.03
C ASN A 120 14.18 -15.48 1.20
N GLU A 121 13.05 -15.27 1.88
CA GLU A 121 12.95 -14.47 3.11
C GLU A 121 12.21 -15.23 4.24
N PRO A 122 12.59 -16.49 4.55
CA PRO A 122 11.90 -17.31 5.55
C PRO A 122 11.93 -16.71 6.97
N GLU A 123 12.91 -15.86 7.27
CA GLU A 123 13.07 -15.15 8.55
C GLU A 123 11.94 -14.18 8.88
N LEU A 124 11.17 -13.73 7.88
CA LEU A 124 10.01 -12.88 8.11
C LEU A 124 8.82 -13.63 8.73
N PHE A 125 8.97 -14.95 8.91
CA PHE A 125 7.89 -15.86 9.29
C PHE A 125 8.22 -16.76 10.48
N MET A 126 9.37 -16.56 11.12
CA MET A 126 9.79 -17.22 12.35
C MET A 126 9.34 -16.42 13.58
#